data_AF-A0AAU7K9K2-F1
#
_entry.id   AF-A0AAU7K9K2-F1
#
_cell.length_a   1.000
_cell.length_b   1.000
_cell.length_c   1.000
_cell.angle_alpha   90.00
_cell.angle_beta   90.00
_cell.angle_gamma   90.00
#
_symmetry.space_group_name_H-M   'P 1'
#
loop_
_entity.id
_entity.type
_entity.pdbx_description
1 polymer ?
#
loop_
_entity_poly.entity_id
_entity_poly.type
_entity_poly.pdbx_seq_one_letter_code
_entity_poly.pdbx_strand_id
1 'polypeptide(L)'
;MKKYTLICLILCLISVHFSAKALLIADGIKTESIKQANADIKKGRLKFLIQGGIVSTRVKGQERFEQKYGVVYFDFGCVGPSTIRIEDYNKVIASFMDKKYGKSWRREVRKDVQGI
;
A
#
# COMPACT_ATOMS: atom_id res chain seq x y z
N MET A 1 43.54 36.40 -21.80
CA MET A 1 43.22 36.13 -20.38
C MET A 1 41.72 36.11 -20.09
N LYS A 2 40.90 37.04 -20.59
CA LYS A 2 39.46 37.16 -20.26
C LYS A 2 38.54 36.00 -20.69
N LYS A 3 38.85 35.29 -21.79
CA LYS A 3 37.99 34.20 -22.34
C LYS A 3 37.99 32.95 -21.45
N TYR A 4 39.16 32.57 -20.93
CA TYR A 4 39.30 31.41 -20.03
C TYR A 4 38.67 31.67 -18.67
N THR A 5 38.69 32.92 -18.20
CA THR A 5 38.01 33.34 -16.96
C THR A 5 36.49 33.23 -17.11
N LEU A 6 35.93 33.62 -18.26
CA LEU A 6 34.50 33.50 -18.54
C LEU A 6 34.05 32.03 -18.65
N ILE A 7 34.86 31.18 -19.29
CA ILE A 7 34.60 29.73 -19.37
C ILE A 7 34.65 29.08 -17.98
N CYS A 8 35.61 29.45 -17.14
CA CYS A 8 35.69 28.96 -15.75
C CYS A 8 34.49 29.41 -14.91
N LEU A 9 34.03 30.65 -15.09
CA LEU A 9 32.82 31.16 -14.42
C LEU A 9 31.55 30.40 -14.82
N ILE A 10 31.41 30.07 -16.10
CA ILE A 10 30.28 29.28 -16.61
C ILE A 10 30.33 27.84 -16.07
N LEU A 11 31.51 27.21 -16.05
CA LEU A 11 31.69 25.86 -15.48
C LEU A 11 31.39 25.81 -13.97
N CYS A 12 31.79 26.83 -13.22
CA CYS A 12 31.48 26.95 -11.79
C CYS A 12 29.99 27.19 -11.52
N LEU A 13 29.25 27.85 -12.43
CA LEU A 13 27.80 28.03 -12.28
C LEU A 13 27.05 26.72 -12.53
N ILE A 14 27.48 25.92 -13.51
CA ILE A 14 26.84 24.63 -13.83
C ILE A 14 27.00 23.62 -12.68
N SER A 15 28.14 23.64 -11.96
CA SER A 15 28.36 22.74 -10.82
C SER A 15 27.51 23.08 -9.58
N VAL A 16 27.01 24.31 -9.47
CA VAL A 16 26.13 24.74 -8.37
C VAL A 16 24.66 24.36 -8.62
N HIS A 17 24.26 24.11 -9.87
CA HIS A 17 22.87 23.85 -10.24
C HIS A 17 22.46 22.37 -10.32
N PHE A 18 23.37 21.42 -10.05
CA PHE A 18 23.05 19.99 -10.16
C PHE A 18 23.29 19.21 -8.86
N SER A 19 22.57 19.55 -7.79
CA SER A 19 22.33 18.61 -6.69
C SER A 19 21.09 18.97 -5.89
N ALA A 20 19.94 18.98 -6.56
CA ALA A 20 18.69 18.68 -5.88
C ALA A 20 18.36 17.22 -6.21
N LYS A 21 18.86 16.28 -5.39
CA LYS A 21 18.26 14.93 -5.39
C LYS A 21 16.78 15.14 -5.10
N ALA A 22 15.90 14.68 -6.00
CA ALA A 22 14.48 14.63 -5.71
C ALA A 22 14.31 13.94 -4.36
N LEU A 23 13.90 14.69 -3.35
CA LEU A 23 13.60 14.16 -2.03
C LEU A 23 12.35 13.31 -2.21
N LEU A 24 12.53 12.03 -2.54
CA LEU A 24 11.49 11.04 -2.36
C LEU A 24 11.24 11.03 -0.86
N ILE A 25 10.25 11.81 -0.41
CA ILE A 25 9.72 11.67 0.94
C ILE A 25 9.19 10.24 0.97
N ALA A 26 9.96 9.35 1.58
CA ALA A 26 9.55 7.98 1.76
C ALA A 26 8.24 8.01 2.55
N ASP A 27 7.15 7.61 1.90
CA ASP A 27 5.85 7.51 2.54
C ASP A 27 5.95 6.43 3.62
N GLY A 28 6.20 6.87 4.86
CA GLY A 28 6.43 5.99 6.01
C GLY A 28 5.23 5.10 6.29
N ILE A 29 4.01 5.65 6.12
CA ILE A 29 2.76 4.90 6.30
C ILE A 29 2.65 3.80 5.23
N LYS A 30 2.94 4.10 3.96
CA LYS A 30 2.99 3.07 2.90
C LYS A 30 3.96 1.95 3.24
N THR A 31 5.17 2.34 3.66
CA THR A 31 6.24 1.40 3.98
C THR A 31 5.82 0.47 5.12
N GLU A 32 5.23 1.04 6.19
CA GLU A 32 4.75 0.25 7.32
C GLU A 32 3.55 -0.63 6.92
N SER A 33 2.66 -0.14 6.05
CA SER A 33 1.52 -0.91 5.54
C SER A 33 1.96 -2.17 4.79
N ILE A 34 2.94 -2.02 3.90
CA ILE A 34 3.52 -3.14 3.14
C ILE A 34 4.24 -4.10 4.08
N LYS A 35 5.01 -3.58 5.03
CA LYS A 35 5.75 -4.39 6.02
C LYS A 35 4.79 -5.21 6.89
N GLN A 36 3.72 -4.60 7.39
CA GLN A 36 2.72 -5.27 8.20
C GLN A 36 1.97 -6.35 7.40
N ALA A 37 1.59 -6.07 6.15
CA ALA A 37 0.95 -7.07 5.28
C ALA A 37 1.84 -8.30 5.06
N ASN A 38 3.13 -8.10 4.78
CA ASN A 38 4.09 -9.20 4.63
C ASN A 38 4.29 -10.00 5.94
N ALA A 39 4.31 -9.32 7.09
CA ALA A 39 4.40 -9.98 8.38
C ALA A 39 3.17 -10.86 8.66
N ASP A 40 1.98 -10.39 8.31
CA ASP A 40 0.74 -11.14 8.48
C ASP A 40 0.63 -12.32 7.49
N ILE A 41 1.09 -12.16 6.24
CA ILE A 41 1.25 -13.28 5.29
C ILE A 41 2.17 -14.35 5.87
N LYS A 42 3.35 -13.97 6.40
CA LYS A 42 4.32 -14.90 6.99
C LYS A 42 3.74 -15.67 8.18
N LYS A 43 2.84 -15.05 8.94
CA LYS A 43 2.14 -15.64 10.08
C LYS A 43 0.89 -16.46 9.69
N GLY A 44 0.53 -16.50 8.41
CA GLY A 44 -0.72 -17.13 7.95
C GLY A 44 -1.99 -16.39 8.38
N ARG A 45 -1.88 -15.11 8.76
CA ARG A 45 -2.99 -14.27 9.24
C ARG A 45 -3.50 -13.34 8.14
N LEU A 46 -3.94 -13.93 7.04
CA LEU A 46 -4.45 -13.15 5.90
C LEU A 46 -5.71 -12.40 6.32
N LYS A 47 -5.74 -11.12 6.03
CA LYS A 47 -6.92 -10.28 6.27
C LYS A 47 -7.07 -9.23 5.18
N PHE A 48 -8.30 -8.87 4.86
CA PHE A 48 -8.60 -7.63 4.16
C PHE A 48 -9.08 -6.60 5.16
N LEU A 49 -8.43 -5.45 5.16
CA LEU A 49 -8.77 -4.32 6.03
C LEU A 49 -9.90 -3.53 5.38
N ILE A 50 -10.92 -3.19 6.16
CA ILE A 50 -12.07 -2.42 5.71
C ILE A 50 -12.25 -1.20 6.61
N GLN A 51 -12.48 -0.05 5.99
CA GLN A 51 -12.99 1.13 6.67
C GLN A 51 -14.52 1.01 6.71
N GLY A 52 -15.08 0.69 7.87
CA GLY A 52 -16.51 0.59 8.08
C GLY A 52 -17.14 1.93 8.47
N GLY A 53 -18.20 1.83 9.25
CA GLY A 53 -18.92 2.98 9.80
C GLY A 53 -19.39 2.70 11.21
N ILE A 54 -20.39 3.46 11.67
CA ILE A 54 -20.95 3.33 13.03
C ILE A 54 -21.78 2.05 13.16
N VAL A 55 -22.42 1.61 12.08
CA VAL A 55 -23.35 0.46 12.09
C VAL A 55 -22.67 -0.76 11.48
N SER A 56 -22.65 -1.86 12.24
CA SER A 56 -22.18 -3.15 11.74
C SER A 56 -23.10 -3.64 10.61
N THR A 57 -22.50 -3.90 9.45
CA THR A 57 -23.23 -4.42 8.28
C THR A 57 -22.86 -5.88 8.06
N ARG A 58 -23.85 -6.77 8.14
CA ARG A 58 -23.65 -8.17 7.76
C ARG A 58 -23.68 -8.29 6.24
N VAL A 59 -22.53 -8.60 5.64
CA VAL A 59 -22.44 -8.85 4.19
C VAL A 59 -22.69 -10.34 3.90
N LYS A 60 -23.73 -10.62 3.12
CA LYS A 60 -24.11 -11.99 2.74
C LYS A 60 -22.96 -12.69 2.02
N GLY A 61 -22.59 -13.88 2.48
CA GLY A 61 -21.56 -14.72 1.84
C GLY A 61 -20.12 -14.38 2.27
N GLN A 62 -19.94 -13.40 3.17
CA GLN A 62 -18.64 -13.11 3.77
C GLN A 62 -18.02 -14.37 4.37
N GLU A 63 -18.75 -15.08 5.22
CA GLU A 63 -18.26 -16.26 5.92
C GLU A 63 -17.78 -17.37 4.96
N ARG A 64 -18.44 -17.50 3.81
CA ARG A 64 -18.06 -18.50 2.79
C ARG A 64 -16.78 -18.11 2.08
N PHE A 65 -16.62 -16.83 1.75
CA PHE A 65 -15.39 -16.31 1.17
C PHE A 65 -14.21 -16.49 2.12
N GLU A 66 -14.40 -16.13 3.39
CA GLU A 66 -13.37 -16.24 4.42
C GLU A 66 -12.89 -17.68 4.60
N GLN A 67 -13.83 -18.63 4.71
CA GLN A 67 -13.52 -20.07 4.81
C GLN A 67 -12.84 -20.60 3.54
N LYS A 68 -13.35 -20.24 2.36
CA LYS A 68 -12.84 -20.74 1.07
C LYS A 68 -11.39 -20.33 0.82
N TYR A 69 -11.00 -19.13 1.21
CA TYR A 69 -9.66 -18.58 0.91
C TYR A 69 -8.72 -18.47 2.12
N GLY A 70 -9.22 -18.76 3.33
CA GLY A 70 -8.44 -18.65 4.56
C GLY A 70 -8.00 -17.21 4.85
N VAL A 71 -8.90 -16.25 4.63
CA VAL A 71 -8.70 -14.80 4.83
C VAL A 71 -9.85 -14.27 5.66
N VAL A 72 -9.64 -13.28 6.52
CA VAL A 72 -10.72 -12.64 7.29
C VAL A 72 -10.91 -11.18 6.88
N TYR A 73 -12.12 -10.66 6.99
CA TYR A 73 -12.34 -9.21 6.90
C TYR A 73 -12.17 -8.59 8.28
N PHE A 74 -11.26 -7.63 8.37
CA PHE A 74 -11.04 -6.85 9.58
C PHE A 74 -11.63 -5.45 9.37
N ASP A 75 -12.79 -5.21 9.97
CA ASP A 75 -13.50 -3.94 9.90
C ASP A 75 -13.09 -3.04 11.06
N PHE A 76 -12.52 -1.87 10.75
CA PHE A 76 -12.13 -0.86 11.74
C PHE A 76 -13.31 -0.02 12.27
N GLY A 77 -14.50 -0.17 11.71
CA GLY A 77 -15.64 0.68 12.02
C GLY A 77 -15.35 2.13 11.63
N CYS A 78 -15.75 3.09 12.48
CA CYS A 78 -15.62 4.52 12.19
C CYS A 78 -14.18 5.06 12.27
N VAL A 79 -13.26 4.40 12.99
CA VAL A 79 -11.91 4.92 13.24
C VAL A 79 -10.89 3.95 12.66
N GLY A 80 -10.31 4.33 11.52
CA GLY A 80 -9.26 3.58 10.84
C GLY A 80 -7.90 3.63 11.55
N PRO A 81 -6.94 2.81 11.12
CA PRO A 81 -5.59 2.79 11.67
C PRO A 81 -4.82 4.07 11.28
N SER A 82 -4.11 4.68 12.24
CA SER A 82 -3.31 5.89 11.99
C SER A 82 -1.95 5.61 11.36
N THR A 83 -1.44 4.39 11.49
CA THR A 83 -0.10 3.98 11.03
C THR A 83 -0.11 3.10 9.79
N ILE A 84 -1.30 2.75 9.28
CA ILE A 84 -1.48 1.87 8.13
C ILE A 84 -2.42 2.54 7.13
N ARG A 85 -2.05 2.55 5.85
CA ARG A 85 -2.93 2.86 4.73
C ARG A 85 -3.54 1.56 4.23
N ILE A 86 -4.85 1.42 4.46
CA ILE A 86 -5.65 0.23 4.14
C ILE A 86 -5.41 -0.24 2.69
N GLU A 87 -5.40 0.69 1.74
CA GLU A 87 -5.22 0.38 0.31
C GLU A 87 -3.88 -0.31 0.01
N ASP A 88 -2.77 0.17 0.58
CA ASP A 88 -1.44 -0.42 0.34
C ASP A 88 -1.33 -1.80 0.99
N TYR A 89 -1.87 -1.94 2.20
CA TYR A 89 -1.92 -3.22 2.89
C TYR A 89 -2.70 -4.24 2.06
N ASN A 90 -3.92 -3.89 1.63
CA ASN A 90 -4.81 -4.77 0.87
C ASN A 90 -4.22 -5.14 -0.50
N LYS A 91 -3.51 -4.24 -1.18
CA LYS A 91 -2.80 -4.53 -2.44
C LYS A 91 -1.78 -5.66 -2.29
N VAL A 92 -1.04 -5.69 -1.17
CA VAL A 92 -0.05 -6.76 -0.89
C VAL A 92 -0.76 -8.09 -0.66
N ILE A 93 -1.85 -8.10 0.12
CA ILE A 93 -2.67 -9.30 0.34
C ILE A 93 -3.29 -9.79 -0.97
N ALA A 94 -3.84 -8.90 -1.79
CA ALA A 94 -4.42 -9.22 -3.09
C ALA A 94 -3.37 -9.83 -4.04
N SER A 95 -2.16 -9.27 -4.07
CA SER A 95 -1.04 -9.84 -4.85
C SER A 95 -0.67 -11.24 -4.39
N PHE A 96 -0.67 -11.49 -3.07
CA PHE A 96 -0.45 -12.83 -2.52
C PHE A 96 -1.59 -13.79 -2.90
N MET A 97 -2.84 -13.35 -2.80
CA MET A 97 -4.00 -14.17 -3.19
C MET A 97 -4.02 -14.47 -4.69
N ASP A 98 -3.66 -13.51 -5.54
CA ASP A 98 -3.52 -13.72 -6.98
C ASP A 98 -2.50 -14.81 -7.30
N LYS A 99 -1.37 -14.85 -6.57
CA LYS A 99 -0.35 -15.89 -6.72
C LYS A 99 -0.80 -17.25 -6.21
N LYS A 100 -1.56 -17.28 -5.10
CA LYS A 100 -1.96 -18.53 -4.43
C LYS A 100 -3.20 -19.18 -5.06
N TYR A 101 -4.17 -18.38 -5.49
CA TYR A 101 -5.50 -18.85 -5.91
C TYR A 101 -5.90 -18.43 -7.34
N GLY A 102 -5.00 -17.74 -8.06
CA GLY A 102 -5.33 -17.10 -9.34
C GLY A 102 -6.21 -15.86 -9.14
N LYS A 103 -6.84 -15.35 -10.21
CA LYS A 103 -7.62 -14.09 -10.17
C LYS A 103 -9.14 -14.27 -9.98
N SER A 104 -9.63 -15.51 -9.89
CA SER A 104 -11.08 -15.79 -9.82
C SER A 104 -11.73 -15.23 -8.56
N TRP A 105 -11.02 -15.24 -7.42
CA TRP A 105 -11.50 -14.75 -6.13
C TRP A 105 -11.90 -13.27 -6.15
N ARG A 106 -11.34 -12.46 -7.05
CA ARG A 106 -11.67 -11.03 -7.19
C ARG A 106 -13.13 -10.76 -7.59
N ARG A 107 -13.81 -11.76 -8.18
CA ARG A 107 -15.26 -11.66 -8.44
C ARG A 107 -16.09 -11.86 -7.18
N GLU A 108 -15.55 -12.57 -6.19
CA GLU A 108 -16.24 -13.00 -4.97
C GLU A 108 -15.96 -12.08 -3.77
N VAL A 109 -14.81 -11.40 -3.77
CA VAL A 109 -14.43 -10.45 -2.69
C VAL A 109 -15.47 -9.34 -2.55
N ARG A 110 -15.71 -8.90 -1.31
CA ARG A 110 -16.53 -7.72 -1.01
C ARG A 110 -16.04 -6.50 -1.80
N LYS A 111 -16.97 -5.69 -2.30
CA LYS A 111 -16.69 -4.53 -3.17
C LYS A 111 -16.18 -3.29 -2.43
N ASP A 112 -16.28 -3.29 -1.11
CA ASP A 112 -15.79 -2.22 -0.23
C ASP A 112 -14.34 -2.42 0.23
N VAL A 113 -13.67 -3.48 -0.23
CA VAL A 113 -12.24 -3.65 0.00
C VAL A 113 -11.47 -2.70 -0.90
N GLN A 114 -10.80 -1.73 -0.28
CA GLN A 114 -10.01 -0.73 -1.00
C GLN A 114 -8.74 -1.35 -1.58
N GLY A 115 -8.37 -0.93 -2.80
CA GLY A 115 -7.10 -1.31 -3.46
C GLY A 115 -7.14 -2.58 -4.29
N ILE A 116 -8.32 -3.14 -4.58
CA ILE A 116 -8.52 -4.41 -5.29
C ILE A 116 -9.42 -4.24 -6.51
#